data_AF-K9ECH1-F1
#
_entry.id   AF-K9ECH1-F1
#
_cell.length_a   1.000
_cell.length_b   1.000
_cell.length_c   1.000
_cell.angle_alpha   90.00
_cell.angle_beta   90.00
_cell.angle_gamma   90.00
#
_symmetry.space_group_name_H-M   'P 1'
#
loop_
_entity.id
_entity.type
_entity.pdbx_description
1 polymer ?
#
loop_
_entity_poly.entity_id
_entity_poly.type
_entity_poly.pdbx_seq_one_letter_code
_entity_poly.pdbx_strand_id
1 'polypeptide(L)'
;MEHPISVYITADALISSLGLNTQENIEAIRKYRSGITMHEAGVISDNPILAATINTDIWNTAKSLDAYTRLEQLFILAIQDTLSHSGISLADKNCGLILSTTKGNIDLLSKHPDKPDIKAYLWETGRRVGEYFQASDRVEIISNACISGVSALIVAKRWIETGRYQKVIVAGGDILSHFITSGFLSFRSISSQICRPYDTRRDGLNLGEACGAILLSSEGKDTDIILSGGAISNDANHISGPSRTGDGLYFAIHQAMEEASITTSDVSFINTHGTATVYNDEMEAKAIHLAGLEMVPINSMKSYFGHTLGASGIIESIICIHELKEKVLFGTLGYEEAGVSMPVIVQAEHQEIPMKHCIKTASGFGGCNAAIVLTIPEYQQQSQKKQASVTAHTTTTVSIENANLCMNGETFFSSSAPDFAQFIREAYKNIGGSNMKFYKMDDLCKLGYTAAEYLLKGKSFQPEEIGILLANSASSLDTDIHHQTIINQEGDHAASPTVFVYTLPNVVAGEICIRHKIQGENTFFIAKEFDADKLEEYARIVMKKGKLKACIIGWCNLLMGKYKADFKLIEVQY
;
A
#
# COMPACT_ATOMS: atom_id res chain seq x y z
N MET A 1 24.21 13.94 10.43
CA MET A 1 24.89 12.65 10.68
C MET A 1 25.77 12.34 9.48
N GLU A 2 27.06 12.05 9.71
CA GLU A 2 28.09 11.90 8.67
C GLU A 2 28.23 10.47 8.11
N HIS A 3 27.47 9.50 8.61
CA HIS A 3 27.44 8.12 8.09
C HIS A 3 25.99 7.66 7.80
N PRO A 4 25.75 6.94 6.69
CA PRO A 4 24.43 6.38 6.39
C PRO A 4 24.05 5.31 7.42
N ILE A 5 22.84 5.41 7.97
CA ILE A 5 22.28 4.45 8.92
C ILE A 5 21.77 3.23 8.15
N SER A 6 22.28 2.05 8.47
CA SER A 6 21.71 0.78 7.99
C SER A 6 20.39 0.49 8.72
N VAL A 7 19.39 -0.01 8.00
CA VAL A 7 18.10 -0.40 8.58
C VAL A 7 17.96 -1.92 8.51
N TYR A 8 18.10 -2.56 9.66
CA TYR A 8 18.05 -4.02 9.83
C TYR A 8 16.64 -4.50 10.13
N ILE A 9 16.31 -5.69 9.65
CA ILE A 9 15.11 -6.44 9.98
C ILE A 9 15.49 -7.49 11.02
N THR A 10 15.07 -7.27 12.25
CA THR A 10 15.60 -8.00 13.43
C THR A 10 14.61 -9.00 14.03
N ALA A 11 13.32 -8.88 13.71
CA ALA A 11 12.29 -9.84 14.06
C ALA A 11 11.11 -9.75 13.09
N ASP A 12 10.36 -10.85 12.99
CA ASP A 12 9.13 -10.94 12.21
C ASP A 12 8.13 -11.90 12.88
N ALA A 13 6.86 -11.75 12.49
CA ALA A 13 5.78 -12.66 12.83
C ALA A 13 4.76 -12.72 11.69
N LEU A 14 4.18 -13.90 11.45
CA LEU A 14 3.23 -14.14 10.37
C LEU A 14 2.09 -15.07 10.80
N ILE A 15 0.86 -14.58 10.64
CA ILE A 15 -0.40 -15.31 10.82
C ILE A 15 -1.15 -15.30 9.48
N SER A 16 -1.50 -16.47 8.95
CA SER A 16 -2.24 -16.58 7.69
C SER A 16 -3.11 -17.84 7.63
N SER A 17 -3.72 -18.11 6.47
CA SER A 17 -4.38 -19.39 6.15
C SER A 17 -3.45 -20.61 6.20
N LEU A 18 -2.12 -20.42 6.09
CA LEU A 18 -1.15 -21.51 6.18
C LEU A 18 -0.74 -21.83 7.61
N GLY A 19 -0.66 -20.86 8.51
CA GLY A 19 -0.13 -21.11 9.85
C GLY A 19 -0.24 -19.91 10.76
N LEU A 20 -0.07 -20.15 12.06
CA LEU A 20 -0.27 -19.15 13.11
C LEU A 20 1.04 -18.49 13.56
N ASN A 21 2.18 -18.91 13.01
CA ASN A 21 3.49 -18.29 13.20
C ASN A 21 4.35 -18.44 11.93
N THR A 22 5.45 -17.71 11.82
CA THR A 22 6.27 -17.71 10.60
C THR A 22 6.77 -19.11 10.21
N GLN A 23 7.19 -19.93 11.18
CA GLN A 23 7.72 -21.27 10.91
C GLN A 23 6.68 -22.19 10.26
N GLU A 24 5.44 -22.22 10.77
CA GLU A 24 4.35 -23.01 10.19
C GLU A 24 4.02 -22.59 8.75
N ASN A 25 4.08 -21.29 8.48
CA ASN A 25 3.86 -20.74 7.13
C ASN A 25 4.97 -21.18 6.16
N ILE A 26 6.24 -21.08 6.57
CA ILE A 26 7.39 -21.54 5.76
C ILE A 26 7.33 -23.04 5.51
N GLU A 27 7.01 -23.84 6.53
CA GLU A 27 6.87 -25.29 6.39
C GLU A 27 5.72 -25.69 5.45
N ALA A 28 4.63 -24.92 5.44
CA ALA A 28 3.53 -25.12 4.52
C ALA A 28 3.93 -24.87 3.07
N ILE A 29 4.65 -23.77 2.81
CA ILE A 29 5.18 -23.44 1.48
C ILE A 29 6.11 -24.54 1.00
N ARG A 30 7.05 -24.98 1.84
CA ARG A 30 7.99 -26.08 1.56
C ARG A 30 7.31 -27.39 1.17
N LYS A 31 6.09 -27.61 1.65
CA LYS A 31 5.25 -28.78 1.33
C LYS A 31 4.29 -28.52 0.17
N TYR A 32 4.46 -27.42 -0.56
CA TYR A 32 3.61 -26.99 -1.67
C TYR A 32 2.12 -26.87 -1.30
N ARG A 33 1.81 -26.53 -0.04
CA ARG A 33 0.43 -26.41 0.42
C ARG A 33 -0.09 -25.00 0.17
N SER A 34 -1.16 -24.89 -0.61
CA SER A 34 -1.94 -23.66 -0.72
C SER A 34 -2.91 -23.52 0.44
N GLY A 35 -3.10 -22.28 0.91
CA GLY A 35 -4.14 -21.91 1.86
C GLY A 35 -5.45 -21.52 1.20
N ILE A 36 -5.50 -21.54 -0.15
CA ILE A 36 -6.71 -21.25 -0.92
C ILE A 36 -7.62 -22.48 -0.90
N THR A 37 -8.82 -22.30 -0.38
CA THR A 37 -9.85 -23.34 -0.24
C THR A 37 -11.21 -22.85 -0.72
N MET A 38 -12.14 -23.78 -0.96
CA MET A 38 -13.51 -23.42 -1.34
C MET A 38 -14.28 -22.88 -0.15
N HIS A 39 -14.92 -21.73 -0.34
CA HIS A 39 -15.88 -21.14 0.58
C HIS A 39 -17.28 -21.25 0.00
N GLU A 40 -18.22 -21.68 0.84
CA GLU A 40 -19.64 -21.77 0.49
C GLU A 40 -20.28 -20.38 0.32
N ALA A 41 -21.36 -20.35 -0.46
CA ALA A 41 -22.19 -19.17 -0.62
C ALA A 41 -22.73 -18.65 0.74
N GLY A 42 -22.84 -17.33 0.87
CA GLY A 42 -23.36 -16.62 2.03
C GLY A 42 -22.35 -16.39 3.16
N VAL A 43 -21.10 -16.89 3.05
CA VAL A 43 -20.07 -16.67 4.08
C VAL A 43 -19.33 -15.35 3.83
N ILE A 44 -18.70 -15.24 2.67
CA ILE A 44 -17.99 -14.04 2.24
C ILE A 44 -18.44 -13.59 0.85
N SER A 45 -19.37 -14.24 0.17
CA SER A 45 -19.91 -13.88 -1.16
C SER A 45 -21.24 -14.58 -1.40
N ASP A 46 -22.07 -14.09 -2.32
CA ASP A 46 -23.37 -14.69 -2.65
C ASP A 46 -23.23 -16.05 -3.37
N ASN A 47 -22.09 -16.26 -4.02
CA ASN A 47 -21.75 -17.50 -4.73
C ASN A 47 -20.50 -18.15 -4.13
N PRO A 48 -20.31 -19.47 -4.30
CA PRO A 48 -19.08 -20.13 -3.87
C PRO A 48 -17.83 -19.52 -4.51
N ILE A 49 -16.75 -19.43 -3.74
CA ILE A 49 -15.50 -18.77 -4.15
C ILE A 49 -14.29 -19.49 -3.58
N LEU A 50 -13.18 -19.52 -4.34
CA LEU A 50 -11.88 -19.91 -3.81
C LEU A 50 -11.19 -18.70 -3.17
N ALA A 51 -10.90 -18.81 -1.88
CA ALA A 51 -10.19 -17.80 -1.10
C ALA A 51 -9.35 -18.46 0.00
N ALA A 52 -8.40 -17.70 0.56
CA ALA A 52 -7.58 -18.13 1.66
C ALA A 52 -7.96 -17.36 2.93
N THR A 53 -8.63 -18.01 3.89
CA THR A 53 -9.00 -17.38 5.17
C THR A 53 -8.19 -17.94 6.34
N ILE A 54 -7.97 -17.12 7.37
CA ILE A 54 -7.25 -17.55 8.57
C ILE A 54 -8.07 -18.61 9.33
N ASN A 55 -7.39 -19.66 9.80
CA ASN A 55 -8.02 -20.73 10.59
C ASN A 55 -8.68 -20.17 11.86
N THR A 56 -9.89 -20.63 12.16
CA THR A 56 -10.64 -20.27 13.37
C THR A 56 -9.94 -20.58 14.69
N ASP A 57 -8.97 -21.51 14.70
CA ASP A 57 -8.23 -21.89 15.91
C ASP A 57 -7.47 -20.72 16.54
N ILE A 58 -7.04 -19.72 15.73
CA ILE A 58 -6.37 -18.52 16.25
C ILE A 58 -7.24 -17.79 17.28
N TRP A 59 -8.57 -17.83 17.12
CA TRP A 59 -9.48 -17.13 18.03
C TRP A 59 -9.51 -17.75 19.43
N ASN A 60 -9.01 -18.99 19.59
CA ASN A 60 -8.79 -19.55 20.92
C ASN A 60 -7.66 -18.84 21.67
N THR A 61 -6.63 -18.37 20.96
CA THR A 61 -5.54 -17.57 21.53
C THR A 61 -5.96 -16.12 21.78
N ALA A 62 -6.90 -15.61 20.99
CA ALA A 62 -7.44 -14.26 21.09
C ALA A 62 -8.52 -14.07 22.18
N LYS A 63 -8.88 -15.10 22.96
CA LYS A 63 -9.95 -15.02 23.99
C LYS A 63 -9.78 -13.90 25.02
N SER A 64 -8.55 -13.45 25.26
CA SER A 64 -8.30 -12.32 26.17
C SER A 64 -8.51 -10.94 25.50
N LEU A 65 -8.82 -10.92 24.21
CA LEU A 65 -8.93 -9.75 23.35
C LEU A 65 -10.37 -9.55 22.82
N ASP A 66 -11.39 -10.08 23.51
CA ASP A 66 -12.81 -10.00 23.09
C ASP A 66 -13.32 -8.56 22.91
N ALA A 67 -12.64 -7.57 23.52
CA ALA A 67 -12.95 -6.15 23.34
C ALA A 67 -12.49 -5.57 21.98
N TYR A 68 -11.67 -6.30 21.22
CA TYR A 68 -11.07 -5.91 19.95
C TYR A 68 -11.76 -6.61 18.76
N THR A 69 -11.76 -5.96 17.59
CA THR A 69 -12.25 -6.58 16.35
C THR A 69 -11.32 -7.71 15.88
N ARG A 70 -11.78 -8.58 14.96
CA ARG A 70 -10.93 -9.66 14.40
C ARG A 70 -9.61 -9.14 13.85
N LEU A 71 -9.62 -8.04 13.11
CA LEU A 71 -8.41 -7.45 12.56
C LEU A 71 -7.52 -6.82 13.64
N GLU A 72 -8.10 -6.12 14.62
CA GLU A 72 -7.35 -5.59 15.77
C GLU A 72 -6.67 -6.70 16.58
N GLN A 73 -7.37 -7.83 16.79
CA GLN A 73 -6.81 -9.01 17.45
C GLN A 73 -5.61 -9.57 16.68
N LEU A 74 -5.70 -9.69 15.35
CA LEU A 74 -4.59 -10.16 14.52
C LEU A 74 -3.38 -9.23 14.61
N PHE A 75 -3.59 -7.90 14.55
CA PHE A 75 -2.50 -6.94 14.75
C PHE A 75 -1.85 -7.10 16.12
N ILE A 76 -2.64 -7.20 17.19
CA ILE A 76 -2.13 -7.37 18.55
C ILE A 76 -1.30 -8.66 18.65
N LEU A 77 -1.81 -9.77 18.15
CA LEU A 77 -1.12 -11.06 18.20
C LEU A 77 0.20 -11.05 17.41
N ALA A 78 0.21 -10.53 16.18
CA ALA A 78 1.43 -10.47 15.36
C ALA A 78 2.50 -9.53 15.98
N ILE A 79 2.07 -8.39 16.52
CA ILE A 79 2.97 -7.45 17.20
C ILE A 79 3.52 -8.06 18.50
N GLN A 80 2.68 -8.73 19.30
CA GLN A 80 3.12 -9.42 20.51
C GLN A 80 4.17 -10.48 20.23
N ASP A 81 3.95 -11.30 19.19
CA ASP A 81 4.90 -12.33 18.79
C ASP A 81 6.25 -11.71 18.38
N THR A 82 6.22 -10.65 17.55
CA THR A 82 7.42 -9.90 17.15
C THR A 82 8.17 -9.29 18.34
N LEU A 83 7.45 -8.73 19.32
CA LEU A 83 8.03 -8.16 20.54
C LEU A 83 8.66 -9.27 21.41
N SER A 84 8.03 -10.43 21.50
CA SER A 84 8.53 -11.56 22.28
C SER A 84 9.87 -12.09 21.78
N HIS A 85 10.07 -12.10 20.46
CA HIS A 85 11.32 -12.52 19.83
C HIS A 85 12.45 -11.48 19.94
N SER A 86 12.11 -10.21 20.12
CA SER A 86 13.10 -9.11 20.10
C SER A 86 13.47 -8.55 21.47
N GLY A 87 12.63 -8.78 22.50
CA GLY A 87 12.83 -8.22 23.84
C GLY A 87 12.61 -6.70 23.93
N ILE A 88 12.01 -6.10 22.90
CA ILE A 88 11.69 -4.66 22.85
C ILE A 88 10.31 -4.39 23.46
N SER A 89 10.07 -3.14 23.85
CA SER A 89 8.75 -2.65 24.25
C SER A 89 8.35 -1.46 23.39
N LEU A 90 7.12 -1.47 22.87
CA LEU A 90 6.51 -0.32 22.18
C LEU A 90 6.22 0.87 23.12
N ALA A 91 6.31 0.67 24.44
CA ALA A 91 6.29 1.77 25.40
C ALA A 91 7.55 2.65 25.32
N ASP A 92 8.64 2.15 24.71
CA ASP A 92 9.82 2.97 24.40
C ASP A 92 9.45 4.03 23.35
N LYS A 93 9.70 5.30 23.69
CA LYS A 93 9.41 6.44 22.81
C LYS A 93 10.26 6.46 21.53
N ASN A 94 11.39 5.76 21.53
CA ASN A 94 12.24 5.59 20.34
C ASN A 94 11.75 4.48 19.41
N CYS A 95 10.65 3.79 19.77
CA CYS A 95 10.00 2.78 18.94
C CYS A 95 8.68 3.31 18.37
N GLY A 96 8.61 3.43 17.04
CA GLY A 96 7.39 3.78 16.32
C GLY A 96 6.54 2.56 15.96
N LEU A 97 5.25 2.77 15.70
CA LEU A 97 4.35 1.74 15.17
C LEU A 97 3.71 2.24 13.88
N ILE A 98 3.81 1.46 12.81
CA ILE A 98 3.11 1.71 11.55
C ILE A 98 2.20 0.51 11.26
N LEU A 99 0.92 0.78 11.04
CA LEU A 99 -0.04 -0.21 10.55
C LEU A 99 -0.29 -0.01 9.05
N SER A 100 -0.45 -1.09 8.31
CA SER A 100 -0.87 -1.06 6.91
C SER A 100 -2.05 -1.99 6.66
N THR A 101 -3.07 -1.51 5.97
CA THR A 101 -4.29 -2.25 5.64
C THR A 101 -4.97 -1.53 4.48
N THR A 102 -5.70 -2.25 3.65
CA THR A 102 -6.46 -1.64 2.54
C THR A 102 -7.78 -1.06 3.03
N LYS A 103 -8.52 -1.81 3.86
CA LYS A 103 -9.91 -1.47 4.22
C LYS A 103 -10.22 -1.51 5.72
N GLY A 104 -9.31 -1.99 6.57
CA GLY A 104 -9.54 -2.06 8.00
C GLY A 104 -10.75 -2.92 8.36
N ASN A 105 -11.54 -2.47 9.35
CA ASN A 105 -12.75 -3.16 9.83
C ASN A 105 -13.99 -2.85 8.96
N ILE A 106 -13.86 -2.94 7.64
CA ILE A 106 -14.93 -2.55 6.71
C ILE A 106 -16.19 -3.43 6.82
N ASP A 107 -16.02 -4.66 7.32
CA ASP A 107 -17.09 -5.61 7.59
C ASP A 107 -18.13 -5.07 8.59
N LEU A 108 -17.75 -4.11 9.44
CA LEU A 108 -18.64 -3.45 10.38
C LEU A 108 -19.73 -2.60 9.69
N LEU A 109 -19.56 -2.24 8.40
CA LEU A 109 -20.60 -1.53 7.64
C LEU A 109 -21.77 -2.44 7.26
N SER A 110 -21.61 -3.76 7.29
CA SER A 110 -22.62 -4.72 6.79
C SER A 110 -24.02 -4.55 7.39
N LYS A 111 -24.14 -4.14 8.66
CA LYS A 111 -25.43 -4.02 9.35
C LYS A 111 -26.08 -2.65 9.23
N HIS A 112 -25.30 -1.59 9.43
CA HIS A 112 -25.78 -0.20 9.51
C HIS A 112 -24.85 0.73 8.72
N PRO A 113 -24.83 0.62 7.37
CA PRO A 113 -23.91 1.40 6.56
C PRO A 113 -24.17 2.91 6.68
N ASP A 114 -25.41 3.34 6.92
CA ASP A 114 -25.77 4.75 7.14
C ASP A 114 -25.23 5.35 8.45
N LYS A 115 -24.73 4.51 9.37
CA LYS A 115 -24.19 4.92 10.67
C LYS A 115 -22.92 4.11 10.97
N PRO A 116 -21.80 4.43 10.30
CA PRO A 116 -20.56 3.68 10.44
C PRO A 116 -20.11 3.67 11.90
N ASP A 117 -19.85 2.47 12.44
CA ASP A 117 -19.21 2.30 13.75
C ASP A 117 -17.86 3.02 13.74
N ILE A 118 -17.50 3.68 14.84
CA ILE A 118 -16.21 4.37 14.96
C ILE A 118 -15.02 3.44 14.69
N LYS A 119 -15.16 2.13 14.97
CA LYS A 119 -14.14 1.12 14.70
C LYS A 119 -13.94 0.84 13.20
N ALA A 120 -14.85 1.27 12.33
CA ALA A 120 -14.66 1.20 10.87
C ALA A 120 -13.65 2.27 10.37
N TYR A 121 -13.39 3.31 11.17
CA TYR A 121 -12.37 4.29 10.84
C TYR A 121 -10.99 3.68 11.08
N LEU A 122 -10.16 3.73 10.05
CA LEU A 122 -8.81 3.19 10.09
C LEU A 122 -7.96 3.79 11.23
N TRP A 123 -8.02 5.11 11.47
CA TRP A 123 -7.29 5.75 12.58
C TRP A 123 -7.72 5.24 13.96
N GLU A 124 -8.96 4.78 14.12
CA GLU A 124 -9.46 4.23 15.38
C GLU A 124 -8.85 2.85 15.66
N THR A 125 -8.70 2.00 14.63
CA THR A 125 -7.93 0.75 14.72
C THR A 125 -6.51 1.04 15.20
N GLY A 126 -5.83 2.03 14.60
CA GLY A 126 -4.49 2.44 15.02
C GLY A 126 -4.43 2.91 16.46
N ARG A 127 -5.38 3.75 16.89
CA ARG A 127 -5.48 4.21 18.28
C ARG A 127 -5.64 3.03 19.25
N ARG A 128 -6.58 2.12 18.98
CA ARG A 128 -6.91 0.99 19.86
C ARG A 128 -5.77 -0.02 19.97
N VAL A 129 -5.15 -0.39 18.85
CA VAL A 129 -3.95 -1.24 18.84
C VAL A 129 -2.79 -0.53 19.53
N GLY A 130 -2.56 0.76 19.26
CA GLY A 130 -1.54 1.56 19.93
C GLY A 130 -1.74 1.66 21.44
N GLU A 131 -2.97 1.85 21.91
CA GLU A 131 -3.30 1.88 23.34
C GLU A 131 -2.99 0.58 24.06
N TYR A 132 -3.26 -0.56 23.41
CA TYR A 132 -2.89 -1.88 23.95
C TYR A 132 -1.39 -1.96 24.29
N PHE A 133 -0.55 -1.32 23.46
CA PHE A 133 0.91 -1.30 23.61
C PHE A 133 1.47 -0.02 24.24
N GLN A 134 0.63 0.89 24.76
CA GLN A 134 1.04 2.18 25.32
C GLN A 134 1.83 3.07 24.34
N ALA A 135 1.42 3.04 23.07
CA ALA A 135 2.06 3.73 21.94
C ALA A 135 1.08 4.52 21.06
N SER A 136 -0.10 4.87 21.58
CA SER A 136 -1.18 5.50 20.80
C SER A 136 -0.82 6.85 20.18
N ASP A 137 0.14 7.58 20.75
CA ASP A 137 0.69 8.84 20.25
C ASP A 137 1.76 8.65 19.15
N ARG A 138 2.17 7.41 18.85
CA ARG A 138 3.23 7.07 17.89
C ARG A 138 2.77 6.06 16.82
N VAL A 139 1.46 5.98 16.57
CA VAL A 139 0.89 5.12 15.53
C VAL A 139 0.67 5.90 14.24
N GLU A 140 1.16 5.35 13.14
CA GLU A 140 0.86 5.81 11.80
C GLU A 140 0.12 4.72 11.02
N ILE A 141 -0.71 5.12 10.07
CA ILE A 141 -1.42 4.17 9.22
C ILE A 141 -1.18 4.53 7.76
N ILE A 142 -0.78 3.54 6.98
CA ILE A 142 -0.60 3.64 5.54
C ILE A 142 -1.67 2.81 4.85
N SER A 143 -2.45 3.46 3.97
CA SER A 143 -3.51 2.82 3.19
C SER A 143 -3.43 3.27 1.75
N ASN A 144 -2.58 2.60 0.98
CA ASN A 144 -2.23 2.91 -0.40
C ASN A 144 -2.54 1.71 -1.32
N ALA A 145 -3.77 1.19 -1.25
CA ALA A 145 -4.17 -0.03 -1.95
C ALA A 145 -3.22 -1.22 -1.69
N CYS A 146 -2.95 -2.03 -2.72
CA CYS A 146 -2.15 -3.25 -2.62
C CYS A 146 -0.67 -3.03 -2.29
N ILE A 147 -0.16 -1.78 -2.40
CA ILE A 147 1.23 -1.45 -2.06
C ILE A 147 1.42 -1.05 -0.59
N SER A 148 0.33 -0.96 0.20
CA SER A 148 0.33 -0.43 1.58
C SER A 148 1.46 -0.99 2.46
N GLY A 149 1.66 -2.32 2.48
CA GLY A 149 2.73 -2.94 3.26
C GLY A 149 4.14 -2.54 2.81
N VAL A 150 4.40 -2.50 1.50
CA VAL A 150 5.71 -2.07 0.98
C VAL A 150 5.93 -0.59 1.26
N SER A 151 4.91 0.25 1.03
CA SER A 151 4.94 1.67 1.37
C SER A 151 5.21 1.89 2.87
N ALA A 152 4.62 1.10 3.75
CA ALA A 152 4.83 1.21 5.19
C ALA A 152 6.27 0.86 5.61
N LEU A 153 6.90 -0.14 4.98
CA LEU A 153 8.32 -0.45 5.18
C LEU A 153 9.23 0.69 4.71
N ILE A 154 8.91 1.32 3.57
CA ILE A 154 9.64 2.47 3.04
C ILE A 154 9.53 3.68 3.99
N VAL A 155 8.33 3.98 4.48
CA VAL A 155 8.09 5.05 5.47
C VAL A 155 8.89 4.78 6.75
N ALA A 156 8.82 3.55 7.27
CA ALA A 156 9.54 3.16 8.49
C ALA A 156 11.06 3.27 8.35
N LYS A 157 11.62 2.79 7.23
CA LYS A 157 13.05 2.95 6.89
C LYS A 157 13.45 4.42 6.98
N ARG A 158 12.67 5.29 6.36
CA ARG A 158 12.93 6.73 6.29
C ARG A 158 12.87 7.38 7.66
N TRP A 159 11.93 7.00 8.52
CA TRP A 159 11.88 7.48 9.90
C TRP A 159 13.10 7.05 10.73
N ILE A 160 13.65 5.87 10.47
CA ILE A 160 14.89 5.43 11.13
C ILE A 160 16.09 6.23 10.60
N GLU A 161 16.20 6.41 9.29
CA GLU A 161 17.31 7.13 8.67
C GLU A 161 17.36 8.63 9.03
N THR A 162 16.22 9.25 9.31
CA THR A 162 16.18 10.62 9.82
C THR A 162 16.39 10.73 11.32
N GLY A 163 16.47 9.59 12.03
CA GLY A 163 16.61 9.55 13.48
C GLY A 163 15.32 9.88 14.24
N ARG A 164 14.16 9.88 13.57
CA ARG A 164 12.86 10.05 14.24
C ARG A 164 12.59 8.89 15.21
N TYR A 165 12.95 7.68 14.80
CA TYR A 165 12.90 6.48 15.63
C TYR A 165 14.21 5.69 15.50
N GLN A 166 14.57 4.93 16.53
CA GLN A 166 15.65 3.95 16.41
C GLN A 166 15.13 2.60 15.92
N LYS A 167 13.84 2.33 16.19
CA LYS A 167 13.13 1.08 15.90
C LYS A 167 11.73 1.41 15.40
N VAL A 168 11.21 0.65 14.46
CA VAL A 168 9.82 0.77 14.01
C VAL A 168 9.25 -0.62 13.80
N ILE A 169 8.11 -0.90 14.42
CA ILE A 169 7.31 -2.07 14.07
C ILE A 169 6.38 -1.68 12.93
N VAL A 170 6.43 -2.44 11.84
CA VAL A 170 5.50 -2.33 10.73
C VAL A 170 4.63 -3.57 10.71
N ALA A 171 3.33 -3.41 10.94
CA ALA A 171 2.38 -4.50 10.91
C ALA A 171 1.37 -4.32 9.77
N GLY A 172 1.18 -5.35 8.95
CA GLY A 172 0.24 -5.37 7.85
C GLY A 172 -0.86 -6.39 8.09
N GLY A 173 -2.12 -6.03 7.88
CA GLY A 173 -3.24 -6.94 8.13
C GLY A 173 -4.46 -6.61 7.29
N ASP A 174 -5.11 -7.63 6.73
CA ASP A 174 -6.43 -7.52 6.10
C ASP A 174 -7.21 -8.83 6.30
N ILE A 175 -8.53 -8.69 6.48
CA ILE A 175 -9.48 -9.79 6.58
C ILE A 175 -10.50 -9.70 5.42
N LEU A 176 -11.10 -10.84 5.07
CA LEU A 176 -12.08 -10.90 3.99
C LEU A 176 -13.48 -10.65 4.53
N SER A 177 -14.28 -10.01 3.71
CA SER A 177 -15.68 -9.72 3.97
C SER A 177 -16.45 -9.66 2.66
N HIS A 178 -17.77 -9.73 2.75
CA HIS A 178 -18.67 -9.59 1.60
C HIS A 178 -18.45 -8.29 0.82
N PHE A 179 -18.09 -7.20 1.51
CA PHE A 179 -17.71 -5.94 0.89
C PHE A 179 -16.55 -6.09 -0.10
N ILE A 180 -15.50 -6.81 0.31
CA ILE A 180 -14.27 -6.97 -0.47
C ILE A 180 -14.52 -7.86 -1.68
N THR A 181 -15.08 -9.05 -1.43
CA THR A 181 -15.28 -10.09 -2.45
C THR A 181 -16.20 -9.62 -3.56
N SER A 182 -17.35 -9.01 -3.23
CA SER A 182 -18.30 -8.45 -4.20
C SER A 182 -17.65 -7.42 -5.11
N GLY A 183 -16.78 -6.57 -4.54
CA GLY A 183 -15.98 -5.60 -5.27
C GLY A 183 -15.07 -6.26 -6.31
N PHE A 184 -14.24 -7.22 -5.91
CA PHE A 184 -13.36 -7.94 -6.84
C PHE A 184 -14.13 -8.82 -7.84
N LEU A 185 -15.28 -9.40 -7.46
CA LEU A 185 -16.16 -10.12 -8.38
C LEU A 185 -16.70 -9.20 -9.49
N SER A 186 -17.03 -7.95 -9.15
CA SER A 186 -17.48 -6.95 -10.14
C SER A 186 -16.42 -6.62 -11.20
N PHE A 187 -15.14 -6.81 -10.87
CA PHE A 187 -14.01 -6.67 -11.81
C PHE A 187 -13.77 -7.91 -12.68
N ARG A 188 -14.46 -9.02 -12.41
CA ARG A 188 -14.20 -10.34 -13.02
C ARG A 188 -12.73 -10.74 -12.91
N SER A 189 -12.10 -10.38 -11.80
CA SER A 189 -10.67 -10.63 -11.56
C SER A 189 -10.41 -11.85 -10.67
N ILE A 190 -11.46 -12.52 -10.17
CA ILE A 190 -11.33 -13.67 -9.27
C ILE A 190 -11.30 -14.96 -10.09
N SER A 191 -10.28 -15.79 -9.88
CA SER A 191 -10.15 -17.10 -10.50
C SER A 191 -11.09 -18.12 -9.86
N SER A 192 -11.63 -19.01 -10.70
CA SER A 192 -12.36 -20.20 -10.25
C SER A 192 -11.44 -21.36 -9.85
N GLN A 193 -10.13 -21.22 -10.05
CA GLN A 193 -9.08 -22.16 -9.68
C GLN A 193 -8.10 -21.47 -8.72
N ILE A 194 -7.13 -22.23 -8.20
CA ILE A 194 -5.97 -21.62 -7.54
C ILE A 194 -5.21 -20.80 -8.59
N CYS A 195 -4.96 -19.53 -8.27
CA CYS A 195 -4.29 -18.59 -9.16
C CYS A 195 -2.88 -19.08 -9.52
N ARG A 196 -2.48 -18.79 -10.76
CA ARG A 196 -1.21 -19.27 -11.35
C ARG A 196 -0.45 -18.08 -11.94
N PRO A 197 0.28 -17.31 -11.11
CA PRO A 197 1.00 -16.13 -11.59
C PRO A 197 1.91 -16.47 -12.77
N TYR A 198 1.88 -15.62 -13.80
CA TYR A 198 2.63 -15.72 -15.05
C TYR A 198 2.33 -16.94 -15.95
N ASP A 199 1.43 -17.84 -15.55
CA ASP A 199 1.09 -19.02 -16.36
C ASP A 199 0.18 -18.65 -17.55
N THR A 200 0.27 -19.42 -18.64
CA THR A 200 -0.58 -19.26 -19.83
C THR A 200 -2.08 -19.45 -19.53
N ARG A 201 -2.42 -20.26 -18.51
CA ARG A 201 -3.80 -20.51 -18.09
C ARG A 201 -4.28 -19.62 -16.95
N ARG A 202 -3.53 -18.57 -16.58
CA ARG A 202 -3.99 -17.61 -15.56
C ARG A 202 -5.24 -16.88 -16.03
N ASP A 203 -6.21 -16.76 -15.15
CA ASP A 203 -7.50 -16.11 -15.43
C ASP A 203 -7.93 -15.11 -14.33
N GLY A 204 -7.14 -14.96 -13.26
CA GLY A 204 -7.45 -14.08 -12.15
C GLY A 204 -6.73 -14.47 -10.86
N LEU A 205 -6.97 -13.69 -9.81
CA LEU A 205 -6.44 -13.89 -8.46
C LEU A 205 -7.41 -14.68 -7.58
N ASN A 206 -6.93 -15.26 -6.49
CA ASN A 206 -7.78 -15.57 -5.33
C ASN A 206 -7.50 -14.55 -4.24
N LEU A 207 -8.48 -14.27 -3.37
CA LEU A 207 -8.31 -13.35 -2.25
C LEU A 207 -7.77 -14.07 -1.01
N GLY A 208 -7.11 -13.32 -0.12
CA GLY A 208 -6.50 -13.87 1.10
C GLY A 208 -6.69 -13.00 2.35
N GLU A 209 -6.74 -13.64 3.51
CA GLU A 209 -6.57 -13.04 4.84
C GLU A 209 -5.17 -13.33 5.37
N ALA A 210 -4.52 -12.32 5.92
CA ALA A 210 -3.27 -12.50 6.66
C ALA A 210 -2.99 -11.29 7.55
N CYS A 211 -2.17 -11.50 8.57
CA CYS A 211 -1.53 -10.44 9.31
C CYS A 211 -0.08 -10.80 9.61
N GLY A 212 0.83 -9.85 9.44
CA GLY A 212 2.23 -10.02 9.78
C GLY A 212 2.82 -8.74 10.35
N ALA A 213 3.93 -8.87 11.05
CA ALA A 213 4.67 -7.75 11.61
C ALA A 213 6.18 -7.94 11.37
N ILE A 214 6.88 -6.83 11.13
CA ILE A 214 8.33 -6.76 10.95
C ILE A 214 8.86 -5.69 11.89
N LEU A 215 9.93 -5.99 12.61
CA LEU A 215 10.69 -5.03 13.39
C LEU A 215 11.92 -4.54 12.62
N LEU A 216 11.89 -3.24 12.27
CA LEU A 216 13.02 -2.53 11.70
C LEU A 216 13.84 -1.84 12.81
N SER A 217 15.16 -1.82 12.69
CA SER A 217 16.05 -1.15 13.64
C SER A 217 17.28 -0.53 12.97
N SER A 218 17.79 0.55 13.55
CA SER A 218 19.09 1.14 13.22
C SER A 218 20.29 0.30 13.69
N GLU A 219 20.05 -0.71 14.53
CA GLU A 219 21.05 -1.63 15.04
C GLU A 219 20.66 -3.07 14.66
N GLY A 220 21.64 -3.89 14.30
CA GLY A 220 21.41 -5.29 13.93
C GLY A 220 22.69 -6.12 13.98
N LYS A 221 22.54 -7.41 13.70
CA LYS A 221 23.61 -8.41 13.64
C LYS A 221 23.95 -8.74 12.19
N ASP A 222 25.07 -9.41 11.98
CA ASP A 222 25.49 -9.89 10.65
C ASP A 222 24.55 -10.94 10.04
N THR A 223 23.58 -11.44 10.82
CA THR A 223 22.53 -12.36 10.40
C THR A 223 21.23 -11.68 10.00
N ASP A 224 21.09 -10.38 10.27
CA ASP A 224 19.84 -9.64 10.09
C ASP A 224 19.78 -9.03 8.69
N ILE A 225 18.70 -9.29 7.94
CA ILE A 225 18.52 -8.75 6.60
C ILE A 225 18.39 -7.24 6.64
N ILE A 226 19.00 -6.54 5.68
CA ILE A 226 19.01 -5.10 5.59
C ILE A 226 17.98 -4.65 4.56
N LEU A 227 17.09 -3.73 4.93
CA LEU A 227 16.26 -3.00 3.99
C LEU A 227 17.11 -1.86 3.39
N SER A 228 17.80 -2.14 2.29
CA SER A 228 18.85 -1.27 1.74
C SER A 228 18.31 -0.19 0.79
N GLY A 229 17.18 -0.41 0.14
CA GLY A 229 16.56 0.54 -0.80
C GLY A 229 15.04 0.44 -0.83
N GLY A 230 14.36 1.52 -1.21
CA GLY A 230 12.91 1.61 -1.19
C GLY A 230 12.38 2.82 -1.96
N ALA A 231 11.59 2.57 -3.01
CA ALA A 231 11.00 3.61 -3.84
C ALA A 231 9.52 3.35 -4.15
N ILE A 232 8.80 4.44 -4.39
CA ILE A 232 7.40 4.46 -4.78
C ILE A 232 7.27 5.36 -6.01
N SER A 233 6.45 4.96 -6.96
CA SER A 233 6.14 5.71 -8.19
C SER A 233 4.66 5.59 -8.55
N ASN A 234 4.22 6.41 -9.49
CA ASN A 234 2.87 6.32 -10.04
C ASN A 234 2.89 6.19 -11.58
N ASP A 235 1.97 5.41 -12.13
CA ASP A 235 1.78 5.21 -13.57
C ASP A 235 1.25 6.47 -14.28
N ALA A 236 0.48 7.31 -13.58
CA ALA A 236 -0.27 8.43 -14.16
C ALA A 236 -1.15 8.05 -15.38
N ASN A 237 -1.61 6.78 -15.42
CA ASN A 237 -2.25 6.17 -16.57
C ASN A 237 -3.76 5.94 -16.35
N HIS A 238 -4.12 5.07 -15.42
CA HIS A 238 -5.50 4.65 -15.17
C HIS A 238 -5.70 4.26 -13.70
N ILE A 239 -6.94 4.37 -13.18
CA ILE A 239 -7.23 4.14 -11.76
C ILE A 239 -7.28 2.66 -11.34
N SER A 240 -7.71 1.75 -12.22
CA SER A 240 -7.77 0.30 -11.91
C SER A 240 -6.84 -0.56 -12.77
N GLY A 241 -6.74 -0.30 -14.08
CA GLY A 241 -5.80 -0.99 -14.95
C GLY A 241 -4.35 -0.50 -14.78
N PRO A 242 -3.36 -1.41 -14.79
CA PRO A 242 -1.95 -1.04 -14.72
C PRO A 242 -1.48 -0.35 -16.01
N SER A 243 -0.32 0.32 -15.98
CA SER A 243 0.35 0.83 -17.17
C SER A 243 0.58 -0.27 -18.21
N ARG A 244 0.33 0.03 -19.49
CA ARG A 244 0.59 -0.94 -20.59
C ARG A 244 2.07 -1.05 -20.95
N THR A 245 2.87 -0.06 -20.53
CA THR A 245 4.30 0.05 -20.80
C THR A 245 5.15 -0.50 -19.66
N GLY A 246 4.65 -0.57 -18.42
CA GLY A 246 5.40 -1.04 -17.25
C GLY A 246 6.43 -0.04 -16.72
N ASP A 247 6.37 1.21 -17.18
CA ASP A 247 7.28 2.31 -16.84
C ASP A 247 7.20 2.71 -15.37
N GLY A 248 5.99 2.82 -14.81
CA GLY A 248 5.80 3.14 -13.39
C GLY A 248 6.53 2.16 -12.48
N LEU A 249 6.28 0.85 -12.64
CA LEU A 249 6.97 -0.17 -11.85
C LEU A 249 8.49 -0.22 -12.14
N TYR A 250 8.91 -0.03 -13.40
CA TYR A 250 10.33 0.13 -13.72
C TYR A 250 10.98 1.26 -12.92
N PHE A 251 10.33 2.43 -12.82
CA PHE A 251 10.85 3.56 -12.04
C PHE A 251 11.02 3.21 -10.56
N ALA A 252 10.07 2.46 -9.97
CA ALA A 252 10.18 2.01 -8.58
C ALA A 252 11.36 1.04 -8.40
N ILE A 253 11.48 0.02 -9.26
CA ILE A 253 12.58 -0.95 -9.24
C ILE A 253 13.93 -0.24 -9.37
N HIS A 254 14.08 0.59 -10.40
CA HIS A 254 15.33 1.29 -10.69
C HIS A 254 15.73 2.21 -9.53
N GLN A 255 14.81 3.00 -8.98
CA GLN A 255 15.10 3.90 -7.85
C GLN A 255 15.45 3.14 -6.56
N ALA A 256 14.78 2.00 -6.29
CA ALA A 256 15.11 1.17 -5.14
C ALA A 256 16.51 0.55 -5.27
N MET A 257 16.90 0.11 -6.49
CA MET A 257 18.25 -0.36 -6.78
C MET A 257 19.29 0.76 -6.67
N GLU A 258 19.00 1.95 -7.18
CA GLU A 258 19.86 3.13 -7.03
C GLU A 258 20.09 3.49 -5.57
N GLU A 259 19.04 3.44 -4.74
CA GLU A 259 19.16 3.71 -3.30
C GLU A 259 19.99 2.63 -2.59
N ALA A 260 19.78 1.36 -2.93
CA ALA A 260 20.58 0.24 -2.43
C ALA A 260 22.01 0.22 -2.99
N SER A 261 22.33 1.05 -3.99
CA SER A 261 23.61 1.09 -4.70
C SER A 261 23.99 -0.27 -5.33
N ILE A 262 23.03 -0.96 -5.93
CA ILE A 262 23.24 -2.27 -6.58
C ILE A 262 22.97 -2.22 -8.09
N THR A 263 23.51 -3.18 -8.82
CA THR A 263 23.29 -3.37 -10.26
C THR A 263 22.45 -4.62 -10.54
N THR A 264 22.05 -4.82 -11.80
CA THR A 264 21.24 -5.99 -12.18
C THR A 264 21.95 -7.32 -11.90
N SER A 265 23.29 -7.38 -12.00
CA SER A 265 24.08 -8.58 -11.69
C SER A 265 24.17 -8.95 -10.21
N ASP A 266 23.72 -8.05 -9.33
CA ASP A 266 23.70 -8.29 -7.89
C ASP A 266 22.39 -8.95 -7.44
N VAL A 267 21.32 -8.84 -8.21
CA VAL A 267 19.98 -9.32 -7.82
C VAL A 267 19.91 -10.85 -7.94
N SER A 268 19.60 -11.52 -6.82
CA SER A 268 19.43 -12.98 -6.79
C SER A 268 18.05 -13.41 -7.28
N PHE A 269 17.00 -12.72 -6.86
CA PHE A 269 15.63 -12.99 -7.29
C PHE A 269 14.73 -11.77 -7.10
N ILE A 270 13.56 -11.81 -7.74
CA ILE A 270 12.50 -10.81 -7.58
C ILE A 270 11.23 -11.49 -7.06
N ASN A 271 10.77 -11.08 -5.89
CA ASN A 271 9.43 -11.44 -5.45
C ASN A 271 8.46 -10.39 -5.99
N THR A 272 7.64 -10.78 -6.94
CA THR A 272 6.81 -9.85 -7.71
C THR A 272 5.46 -9.57 -7.04
N HIS A 273 4.66 -8.66 -7.60
CA HIS A 273 3.25 -8.56 -7.24
C HIS A 273 2.49 -9.80 -7.73
N GLY A 274 2.70 -10.24 -8.97
CA GLY A 274 2.28 -11.51 -9.56
C GLY A 274 0.89 -11.97 -9.17
N THR A 275 -0.14 -11.23 -9.56
CA THR A 275 -1.55 -11.49 -9.17
C THR A 275 -2.24 -12.58 -9.97
N ALA A 276 -1.61 -13.10 -11.04
CA ALA A 276 -2.25 -13.99 -12.00
C ALA A 276 -3.38 -13.32 -12.80
N THR A 277 -3.54 -11.99 -12.70
CA THR A 277 -4.41 -11.26 -13.63
C THR A 277 -3.67 -10.99 -14.93
N VAL A 278 -4.36 -11.11 -16.06
CA VAL A 278 -3.75 -11.03 -17.39
C VAL A 278 -2.94 -9.75 -17.57
N TYR A 279 -3.49 -8.61 -17.15
CA TYR A 279 -2.85 -7.30 -17.37
C TYR A 279 -1.74 -6.98 -16.39
N ASN A 280 -1.85 -7.39 -15.11
CA ASN A 280 -0.79 -7.12 -14.14
C ASN A 280 0.47 -7.88 -14.49
N ASP A 281 0.37 -9.20 -14.67
CA ASP A 281 1.54 -10.04 -14.88
C ASP A 281 2.25 -9.67 -16.19
N GLU A 282 1.48 -9.24 -17.20
CA GLU A 282 2.01 -8.69 -18.45
C GLU A 282 2.72 -7.34 -18.25
N MET A 283 2.19 -6.46 -17.39
CA MET A 283 2.83 -5.20 -17.04
C MET A 283 4.14 -5.44 -16.27
N GLU A 284 4.15 -6.34 -15.30
CA GLU A 284 5.34 -6.67 -14.51
C GLU A 284 6.44 -7.28 -15.37
N ALA A 285 6.09 -8.19 -16.28
CA ALA A 285 7.04 -8.77 -17.21
C ALA A 285 7.75 -7.67 -18.05
N LYS A 286 7.01 -6.67 -18.54
CA LYS A 286 7.58 -5.52 -19.25
C LYS A 286 8.46 -4.66 -18.35
N ALA A 287 8.01 -4.36 -17.14
CA ALA A 287 8.78 -3.56 -16.17
C ALA A 287 10.12 -4.22 -15.83
N ILE A 288 10.13 -5.55 -15.67
CA ILE A 288 11.34 -6.35 -15.41
C ILE A 288 12.32 -6.26 -16.60
N HIS A 289 11.83 -6.33 -17.84
CA HIS A 289 12.69 -6.16 -19.03
C HIS A 289 13.21 -4.73 -19.16
N LEU A 290 12.38 -3.73 -18.88
CA LEU A 290 12.83 -2.33 -18.86
C LEU A 290 13.94 -2.11 -17.83
N ALA A 291 13.89 -2.85 -16.72
CA ALA A 291 14.92 -2.83 -15.68
C ALA A 291 16.17 -3.66 -16.03
N GLY A 292 16.19 -4.41 -17.14
CA GLY A 292 17.28 -5.31 -17.51
C GLY A 292 17.44 -6.51 -16.57
N LEU A 293 16.32 -6.99 -16.00
CA LEU A 293 16.25 -8.05 -15.00
C LEU A 293 15.56 -9.32 -15.54
N GLU A 294 15.36 -9.45 -16.84
CA GLU A 294 14.66 -10.59 -17.46
C GLU A 294 15.33 -11.95 -17.19
N MET A 295 16.64 -11.93 -16.89
CA MET A 295 17.43 -13.11 -16.54
C MET A 295 17.46 -13.41 -15.03
N VAL A 296 16.80 -12.60 -14.20
CA VAL A 296 16.71 -12.82 -12.76
C VAL A 296 15.47 -13.68 -12.47
N PRO A 297 15.58 -14.77 -11.71
CA PRO A 297 14.43 -15.61 -11.38
C PRO A 297 13.43 -14.83 -10.53
N ILE A 298 12.14 -15.07 -10.79
CA ILE A 298 11.04 -14.41 -10.09
C ILE A 298 10.10 -15.43 -9.46
N ASN A 299 9.41 -15.01 -8.41
CA ASN A 299 8.29 -15.76 -7.85
C ASN A 299 7.14 -14.84 -7.40
N SER A 300 6.01 -15.47 -7.07
CA SER A 300 4.87 -14.85 -6.39
C SER A 300 4.29 -15.83 -5.37
N MET A 301 3.93 -15.31 -4.20
CA MET A 301 3.37 -16.13 -3.12
C MET A 301 1.84 -16.15 -3.12
N LYS A 302 1.20 -15.52 -4.11
CA LYS A 302 -0.26 -15.40 -4.14
C LYS A 302 -0.97 -16.73 -4.40
N SER A 303 -0.31 -17.68 -5.05
CA SER A 303 -0.83 -19.06 -5.17
C SER A 303 -0.82 -19.84 -3.85
N TYR A 304 -0.10 -19.36 -2.84
CA TYR A 304 -0.09 -19.92 -1.48
C TYR A 304 -1.09 -19.21 -0.56
N PHE A 305 -1.05 -17.88 -0.51
CA PHE A 305 -1.80 -17.07 0.46
C PHE A 305 -3.09 -16.44 -0.08
N GLY A 306 -3.32 -16.53 -1.39
CA GLY A 306 -4.20 -15.57 -2.06
C GLY A 306 -3.59 -14.15 -2.06
N HIS A 307 -4.28 -13.21 -2.68
CA HIS A 307 -3.94 -11.80 -2.58
C HIS A 307 -4.46 -11.22 -1.26
N THR A 308 -3.55 -11.04 -0.30
CA THR A 308 -3.82 -10.52 1.04
C THR A 308 -3.91 -8.98 1.10
N LEU A 309 -4.41 -8.38 0.02
CA LEU A 309 -4.67 -6.94 -0.10
C LEU A 309 -3.48 -6.07 0.33
N GLY A 310 -3.65 -5.23 1.36
CA GLY A 310 -2.66 -4.28 1.84
C GLY A 310 -1.61 -4.93 2.75
N ALA A 311 -1.91 -6.12 3.28
CA ALA A 311 -0.97 -6.93 4.04
C ALA A 311 0.09 -7.59 3.15
N SER A 312 -0.21 -7.84 1.86
CA SER A 312 0.65 -8.58 0.90
C SER A 312 2.10 -8.11 0.91
N GLY A 313 2.35 -6.81 0.99
CA GLY A 313 3.70 -6.26 1.09
C GLY A 313 4.49 -6.74 2.30
N ILE A 314 3.86 -6.86 3.47
CA ILE A 314 4.50 -7.35 4.69
C ILE A 314 4.66 -8.88 4.63
N ILE A 315 3.59 -9.60 4.32
CA ILE A 315 3.59 -11.07 4.29
C ILE A 315 4.67 -11.60 3.37
N GLU A 316 4.72 -11.08 2.14
CA GLU A 316 5.65 -11.57 1.13
C GLU A 316 7.08 -11.09 1.39
N SER A 317 7.28 -9.94 2.07
CA SER A 317 8.60 -9.53 2.55
C SER A 317 9.14 -10.46 3.64
N ILE A 318 8.28 -10.94 4.55
CA ILE A 318 8.65 -11.98 5.53
C ILE A 318 9.17 -13.22 4.80
N ILE A 319 8.45 -13.70 3.78
CA ILE A 319 8.91 -14.84 2.98
C ILE A 319 10.25 -14.55 2.32
N CYS A 320 10.44 -13.37 1.70
CA CYS A 320 11.71 -12.99 1.07
C CYS A 320 12.90 -13.00 2.07
N ILE A 321 12.67 -12.56 3.31
CA ILE A 321 13.69 -12.58 4.37
C ILE A 321 14.15 -14.02 4.65
N HIS A 322 13.20 -14.96 4.76
CA HIS A 322 13.51 -16.36 5.00
C HIS A 322 14.12 -17.04 3.77
N GLU A 323 13.69 -16.72 2.55
CA GLU A 323 14.32 -17.17 1.30
C GLU A 323 15.81 -16.76 1.24
N LEU A 324 16.13 -15.50 1.59
CA LEU A 324 17.51 -15.01 1.67
C LEU A 324 18.33 -15.74 2.75
N LYS A 325 17.78 -15.88 3.95
CA LYS A 325 18.46 -16.53 5.09
C LYS A 325 18.71 -18.02 4.85
N GLU A 326 17.75 -18.71 4.24
CA GLU A 326 17.76 -20.16 4.03
C GLU A 326 18.38 -20.57 2.68
N LYS A 327 18.71 -19.60 1.82
CA LYS A 327 19.27 -19.81 0.47
C LYS A 327 18.38 -20.65 -0.44
N VAL A 328 17.07 -20.48 -0.30
CA VAL A 328 16.05 -21.17 -1.10
C VAL A 328 15.15 -20.13 -1.75
N LEU A 329 14.98 -20.22 -3.06
CA LEU A 329 13.91 -19.55 -3.79
C LEU A 329 12.70 -20.49 -3.81
N PHE A 330 11.59 -20.09 -3.20
CA PHE A 330 10.35 -20.83 -3.31
C PHE A 330 9.76 -20.69 -4.72
N GLY A 331 9.13 -21.77 -5.16
CA GLY A 331 8.56 -21.89 -6.49
C GLY A 331 7.18 -21.25 -6.52
N THR A 332 6.73 -20.85 -7.71
CA THR A 332 5.37 -20.33 -7.90
C THR A 332 4.42 -21.50 -8.11
N LEU A 333 3.65 -21.84 -7.08
CA LEU A 333 2.74 -22.98 -7.11
C LEU A 333 1.75 -22.88 -8.29
N GLY A 334 1.64 -23.95 -9.08
CA GLY A 334 0.71 -24.06 -10.22
C GLY A 334 1.21 -23.48 -11.54
N TYR A 335 2.42 -22.91 -11.58
CA TYR A 335 3.09 -22.51 -12.82
C TYR A 335 3.53 -23.74 -13.64
N GLU A 336 3.26 -23.75 -14.93
CA GLU A 336 3.60 -24.83 -15.86
C GLU A 336 4.17 -24.28 -17.18
N GLU A 337 3.54 -23.25 -17.76
CA GLU A 337 3.92 -22.69 -19.05
C GLU A 337 3.85 -21.15 -19.04
N ALA A 338 4.87 -20.48 -19.63
CA ALA A 338 4.93 -19.03 -19.70
C ALA A 338 3.72 -18.43 -20.43
N GLY A 339 3.04 -17.47 -19.79
CA GLY A 339 1.83 -16.82 -20.28
C GLY A 339 1.95 -15.33 -20.57
N VAL A 340 3.14 -14.75 -20.48
CA VAL A 340 3.40 -13.32 -20.72
C VAL A 340 4.17 -13.13 -22.03
N SER A 341 3.99 -11.97 -22.67
CA SER A 341 4.62 -11.71 -23.98
C SER A 341 6.13 -11.44 -23.90
N MET A 342 6.60 -11.00 -22.74
CA MET A 342 8.00 -10.71 -22.44
C MET A 342 8.55 -11.80 -21.50
N PRO A 343 9.46 -12.68 -21.96
CA PRO A 343 9.88 -13.86 -21.19
C PRO A 343 10.56 -13.55 -19.85
N VAL A 344 10.04 -14.10 -18.76
CA VAL A 344 10.63 -14.00 -17.42
C VAL A 344 10.93 -15.40 -16.87
N ILE A 345 11.93 -15.51 -15.98
CA ILE A 345 12.31 -16.80 -15.40
C ILE A 345 11.43 -17.10 -14.19
N VAL A 346 10.43 -17.96 -14.37
CA VAL A 346 9.55 -18.47 -13.30
C VAL A 346 9.72 -19.98 -13.21
N GLN A 347 9.73 -20.51 -11.99
CA GLN A 347 9.84 -21.95 -11.73
C GLN A 347 8.74 -22.40 -10.78
N ALA A 348 8.22 -23.60 -11.00
CA ALA A 348 7.22 -24.21 -10.13
C ALA A 348 7.84 -24.80 -8.86
N GLU A 349 9.06 -25.33 -8.99
CA GLU A 349 9.78 -26.02 -7.93
C GLU A 349 10.64 -25.05 -7.11
N HIS A 350 10.85 -25.39 -5.83
CA HIS A 350 11.81 -24.71 -4.97
C HIS A 350 13.24 -24.95 -5.45
N GLN A 351 14.08 -23.92 -5.40
CA GLN A 351 15.46 -23.97 -5.87
C GLN A 351 16.42 -23.47 -4.79
N GLU A 352 17.49 -24.21 -4.55
CA GLU A 352 18.63 -23.67 -3.80
C GLU A 352 19.47 -22.79 -4.72
N ILE A 353 19.59 -21.51 -4.39
CA ILE A 353 20.34 -20.53 -5.20
C ILE A 353 21.24 -19.66 -4.32
N PRO A 354 22.37 -19.14 -4.86
CA PRO A 354 23.16 -18.14 -4.17
C PRO A 354 22.37 -16.85 -3.93
N MET A 355 22.33 -16.39 -2.68
CA MET A 355 21.59 -15.21 -2.26
C MET A 355 22.53 -14.02 -2.01
N LYS A 356 22.13 -12.84 -2.49
CA LYS A 356 22.75 -11.53 -2.21
C LYS A 356 21.69 -10.49 -1.89
N HIS A 357 20.83 -10.24 -2.88
CA HIS A 357 19.78 -9.22 -2.84
C HIS A 357 18.47 -9.78 -3.40
N CYS A 358 17.36 -9.42 -2.76
CA CYS A 358 16.02 -9.64 -3.27
C CYS A 358 15.36 -8.29 -3.57
N ILE A 359 14.68 -8.19 -4.72
CA ILE A 359 13.77 -7.07 -4.98
C ILE A 359 12.34 -7.56 -4.71
N LYS A 360 11.65 -6.90 -3.78
CA LYS A 360 10.21 -7.11 -3.56
C LYS A 360 9.43 -5.98 -4.22
N THR A 361 8.49 -6.32 -5.11
CA THR A 361 7.60 -5.34 -5.75
C THR A 361 6.16 -5.47 -5.30
N ALA A 362 5.42 -4.37 -5.41
CA ALA A 362 3.97 -4.34 -5.29
C ALA A 362 3.40 -3.28 -6.25
N SER A 363 2.22 -3.56 -6.80
CA SER A 363 1.48 -2.67 -7.70
C SER A 363 0.03 -2.61 -7.24
N GLY A 364 -0.63 -1.46 -7.34
CA GLY A 364 -1.97 -1.27 -6.80
C GLY A 364 -2.83 -0.29 -7.59
N PHE A 365 -4.14 -0.33 -7.33
CA PHE A 365 -5.09 0.65 -7.86
C PHE A 365 -4.67 2.08 -7.49
N GLY A 366 -5.10 3.04 -8.30
CA GLY A 366 -4.57 4.40 -8.33
C GLY A 366 -3.27 4.52 -9.13
N GLY A 367 -2.82 3.45 -9.80
CA GLY A 367 -1.59 3.41 -10.59
C GLY A 367 -0.32 3.43 -9.74
N CYS A 368 -0.39 3.00 -8.49
CA CYS A 368 0.73 3.12 -7.55
C CYS A 368 1.62 1.87 -7.60
N ASN A 369 2.93 2.07 -7.61
CA ASN A 369 3.92 0.98 -7.61
C ASN A 369 4.95 1.23 -6.51
N ALA A 370 5.46 0.16 -5.91
CA ALA A 370 6.53 0.23 -4.93
C ALA A 370 7.52 -0.92 -5.11
N ALA A 371 8.77 -0.66 -4.80
CA ALA A 371 9.82 -1.67 -4.73
C ALA A 371 10.72 -1.43 -3.52
N ILE A 372 11.15 -2.51 -2.88
CA ILE A 372 12.19 -2.50 -1.86
C ILE A 372 13.30 -3.49 -2.21
N VAL A 373 14.51 -3.20 -1.72
CA VAL A 373 15.66 -4.10 -1.83
C VAL A 373 16.00 -4.63 -0.44
N LEU A 374 15.99 -5.95 -0.31
CA LEU A 374 16.41 -6.70 0.87
C LEU A 374 17.79 -7.30 0.61
N THR A 375 18.72 -7.07 1.53
CA THR A 375 20.15 -7.36 1.34
C THR A 375 20.70 -8.20 2.49
N ILE A 376 21.46 -9.24 2.18
CA ILE A 376 22.27 -9.95 3.17
C ILE A 376 23.44 -9.04 3.59
N PRO A 377 23.76 -8.90 4.89
CA PRO A 377 24.78 -7.95 5.38
C PRO A 377 26.14 -8.03 4.68
N GLU A 378 26.60 -9.23 4.34
CA GLU A 378 27.87 -9.45 3.61
C GLU A 378 27.94 -8.71 2.27
N TYR A 379 26.80 -8.50 1.60
CA TYR A 379 26.70 -7.83 0.30
C TYR A 379 26.25 -6.37 0.41
N GLN A 380 26.16 -5.81 1.62
CA GLN A 380 25.77 -4.42 1.77
C GLN A 380 26.81 -3.49 1.13
N GLN A 381 26.36 -2.72 0.15
CA GLN A 381 27.16 -1.64 -0.41
C GLN A 381 26.90 -0.34 0.36
N GLN A 382 27.96 0.41 0.66
CA GLN A 382 27.82 1.73 1.24
C GLN A 382 27.57 2.75 0.14
N SER A 383 26.49 3.52 0.25
CA SER A 383 26.23 4.62 -0.67
C SER A 383 27.31 5.70 -0.52
N GLN A 384 28.06 5.97 -1.59
CA GLN A 384 29.05 7.04 -1.64
C GLN A 384 28.42 8.41 -1.98
N LYS A 385 27.12 8.46 -2.29
CA LYS A 385 26.44 9.72 -2.65
C LYS A 385 26.19 10.55 -1.38
N LYS A 386 26.90 11.67 -1.25
CA LYS A 386 26.51 12.73 -0.32
C LYS A 386 25.12 13.23 -0.70
N GLN A 387 24.12 13.01 0.15
CA GLN A 387 22.81 13.63 -0.05
C GLN A 387 22.96 15.15 0.03
N ALA A 388 22.48 15.85 -0.99
CA ALA A 388 22.41 17.30 -0.97
C ALA A 388 21.43 17.77 0.11
N SER A 389 21.73 18.92 0.74
CA SER A 389 20.74 19.63 1.53
C SER A 389 19.71 20.24 0.58
N VAL A 390 18.45 19.83 0.69
CA VAL A 390 17.35 20.40 -0.07
C VAL A 390 16.63 21.42 0.81
N THR A 391 16.69 22.69 0.44
CA THR A 391 15.83 23.73 1.02
C THR A 391 14.54 23.76 0.22
N ALA A 392 13.40 23.59 0.91
CA ALA A 392 12.09 23.60 0.27
C ALA A 392 11.12 24.51 1.03
N HIS A 393 10.20 25.15 0.33
CA HIS A 393 9.24 26.10 0.91
C HIS A 393 7.86 25.91 0.29
N THR A 394 6.83 26.29 1.04
CA THR A 394 5.46 26.34 0.52
C THR A 394 5.30 27.54 -0.39
N THR A 395 4.88 27.29 -1.63
CA THR A 395 4.70 28.34 -2.65
C THR A 395 3.23 28.67 -2.91
N THR A 396 2.33 27.73 -2.62
CA THR A 396 0.90 27.88 -2.86
C THR A 396 0.14 27.05 -1.85
N THR A 397 -0.93 27.61 -1.30
CA THR A 397 -1.89 26.88 -0.46
C THR A 397 -3.29 27.01 -1.05
N VAL A 398 -4.07 25.93 -0.93
CA VAL A 398 -5.49 25.90 -1.32
C VAL A 398 -6.27 25.27 -0.19
N SER A 399 -7.36 25.91 0.23
CA SER A 399 -8.32 25.31 1.15
C SER A 399 -9.73 25.33 0.56
N ILE A 400 -10.48 24.24 0.78
CA ILE A 400 -11.87 24.08 0.36
C ILE A 400 -12.67 23.55 1.55
N GLU A 401 -13.57 24.35 2.08
CA GLU A 401 -14.52 23.99 3.14
C GLU A 401 -15.71 24.96 3.13
N ASN A 402 -16.87 24.53 3.65
CA ASN A 402 -18.04 25.40 3.85
C ASN A 402 -18.45 26.23 2.62
N ALA A 403 -18.46 25.61 1.43
CA ALA A 403 -18.76 26.25 0.13
C ALA A 403 -17.85 27.43 -0.24
N ASN A 404 -16.65 27.48 0.36
CA ASN A 404 -15.60 28.45 0.08
C ASN A 404 -14.36 27.73 -0.44
N LEU A 405 -13.69 28.38 -1.38
CA LEU A 405 -12.37 28.02 -1.89
C LEU A 405 -11.45 29.21 -1.69
N CYS A 406 -10.41 29.00 -0.89
CA CYS A 406 -9.38 30.01 -0.63
C CYS A 406 -8.05 29.56 -1.25
N MET A 407 -7.28 30.53 -1.75
CA MET A 407 -5.94 30.32 -2.26
C MET A 407 -5.01 31.33 -1.59
N ASN A 408 -3.92 30.87 -0.99
CA ASN A 408 -2.98 31.70 -0.23
C ASN A 408 -3.65 32.57 0.86
N GLY A 409 -4.73 32.06 1.47
CA GLY A 409 -5.50 32.76 2.51
C GLY A 409 -6.58 33.72 1.99
N GLU A 410 -6.66 33.96 0.67
CA GLU A 410 -7.68 34.81 0.07
C GLU A 410 -8.82 33.99 -0.54
N THR A 411 -10.08 34.36 -0.28
CA THR A 411 -11.24 33.72 -0.91
C THR A 411 -11.23 33.97 -2.41
N PHE A 412 -11.06 32.91 -3.19
CA PHE A 412 -11.04 32.95 -4.64
C PHE A 412 -12.41 32.65 -5.25
N PHE A 413 -13.15 31.74 -4.62
CA PHE A 413 -14.50 31.37 -5.05
C PHE A 413 -15.37 31.02 -3.83
N SER A 414 -16.62 31.47 -3.85
CA SER A 414 -17.64 31.13 -2.86
C SER A 414 -18.97 30.89 -3.56
N SER A 415 -19.76 29.95 -3.08
CA SER A 415 -21.09 29.65 -3.63
C SER A 415 -22.16 29.66 -2.55
N SER A 416 -23.40 29.97 -2.93
CA SER A 416 -24.60 29.76 -2.12
C SER A 416 -25.22 28.36 -2.33
N ALA A 417 -24.48 27.43 -2.93
CA ALA A 417 -24.93 26.06 -3.19
C ALA A 417 -25.41 25.37 -1.90
N PRO A 418 -26.55 24.65 -1.95
CA PRO A 418 -27.14 24.01 -0.78
C PRO A 418 -26.40 22.74 -0.36
N ASP A 419 -25.60 22.14 -1.25
CA ASP A 419 -24.90 20.89 -1.03
C ASP A 419 -23.51 20.87 -1.70
N PHE A 420 -22.71 19.87 -1.33
CA PHE A 420 -21.37 19.65 -1.87
C PHE A 420 -21.37 19.43 -3.39
N ALA A 421 -22.31 18.63 -3.90
CA ALA A 421 -22.32 18.22 -5.30
C ALA A 421 -22.54 19.41 -6.25
N GLN A 422 -23.40 20.35 -5.88
CA GLN A 422 -23.57 21.60 -6.62
C GLN A 422 -22.35 22.51 -6.45
N PHE A 423 -21.89 22.73 -5.22
CA PHE A 423 -20.73 23.58 -4.93
C PHE A 423 -19.49 23.16 -5.73
N ILE A 424 -19.10 21.88 -5.67
CA ILE A 424 -17.84 21.42 -6.26
C ILE A 424 -17.86 21.52 -7.80
N ARG A 425 -19.05 21.36 -8.43
CA ARG A 425 -19.21 21.56 -9.87
C ARG A 425 -19.07 23.03 -10.26
N GLU A 426 -19.60 23.94 -9.46
CA GLU A 426 -19.46 25.38 -9.69
C GLU A 426 -18.00 25.83 -9.50
N ALA A 427 -17.33 25.37 -8.44
CA ALA A 427 -15.91 25.63 -8.20
C ALA A 427 -15.03 25.09 -9.35
N TYR A 428 -15.28 23.85 -9.80
CA TYR A 428 -14.53 23.26 -10.92
C TYR A 428 -14.77 24.01 -12.25
N LYS A 429 -15.99 24.48 -12.51
CA LYS A 429 -16.28 25.32 -13.69
C LYS A 429 -15.62 26.70 -13.60
N ASN A 430 -15.55 27.27 -12.40
CA ASN A 430 -14.96 28.60 -12.18
C ASN A 430 -13.48 28.65 -12.57
N ILE A 431 -12.72 27.58 -12.31
CA ILE A 431 -11.31 27.46 -12.75
C ILE A 431 -11.15 27.18 -14.25
N GLY A 432 -12.25 27.04 -15.00
CA GLY A 432 -12.24 26.67 -16.41
C GLY A 432 -12.12 25.16 -16.65
N GLY A 433 -12.40 24.33 -15.64
CA GLY A 433 -12.35 22.87 -15.74
C GLY A 433 -13.36 22.32 -16.74
N SER A 434 -12.88 21.50 -17.68
CA SER A 434 -13.69 20.91 -18.77
C SER A 434 -13.53 19.39 -18.89
N ASN A 435 -12.74 18.75 -18.02
CA ASN A 435 -12.50 17.31 -18.10
C ASN A 435 -13.79 16.53 -17.75
N MET A 436 -14.35 15.84 -18.74
CA MET A 436 -15.55 15.03 -18.56
C MET A 436 -15.39 13.91 -17.52
N LYS A 437 -14.15 13.46 -17.25
CA LYS A 437 -13.86 12.45 -16.23
C LYS A 437 -14.26 12.94 -14.83
N PHE A 438 -14.13 14.23 -14.54
CA PHE A 438 -14.51 14.83 -13.25
C PHE A 438 -15.94 14.46 -12.82
N TYR A 439 -16.89 14.46 -13.77
CA TYR A 439 -18.30 14.19 -13.48
C TYR A 439 -18.60 12.71 -13.21
N LYS A 440 -17.64 11.81 -13.44
CA LYS A 440 -17.74 10.36 -13.17
C LYS A 440 -17.00 9.91 -11.92
N MET A 441 -16.26 10.83 -11.27
CA MET A 441 -15.54 10.55 -10.04
C MET A 441 -16.49 10.51 -8.84
N ASP A 442 -16.08 9.83 -7.78
CA ASP A 442 -16.73 9.99 -6.48
C ASP A 442 -16.48 11.39 -5.90
N ASP A 443 -17.18 11.73 -4.83
CA ASP A 443 -17.15 13.08 -4.28
C ASP A 443 -15.82 13.42 -3.60
N LEU A 444 -15.15 12.44 -2.98
CA LEU A 444 -13.81 12.60 -2.43
C LEU A 444 -12.79 12.94 -3.53
N CYS A 445 -12.83 12.22 -4.66
CA CYS A 445 -11.94 12.53 -5.78
C CYS A 445 -12.25 13.89 -6.41
N LYS A 446 -13.53 14.26 -6.57
CA LYS A 446 -13.89 15.61 -7.06
C LYS A 446 -13.31 16.73 -6.18
N LEU A 447 -13.33 16.54 -4.85
CA LEU A 447 -12.78 17.47 -3.89
C LEU A 447 -11.26 17.65 -4.09
N GLY A 448 -10.50 16.56 -4.01
CA GLY A 448 -9.04 16.61 -4.15
C GLY A 448 -8.59 17.06 -5.55
N TYR A 449 -9.29 16.60 -6.59
CA TYR A 449 -9.04 16.98 -7.98
C TYR A 449 -9.22 18.50 -8.18
N THR A 450 -10.28 19.08 -7.62
CA THR A 450 -10.50 20.53 -7.68
C THR A 450 -9.41 21.29 -6.93
N ALA A 451 -9.06 20.85 -5.71
CA ALA A 451 -7.99 21.48 -4.94
C ALA A 451 -6.65 21.49 -5.71
N ALA A 452 -6.29 20.37 -6.35
CA ALA A 452 -5.07 20.25 -7.14
C ALA A 452 -5.07 21.15 -8.40
N GLU A 453 -6.19 21.30 -9.11
CA GLU A 453 -6.28 22.19 -10.28
C GLU A 453 -6.02 23.66 -9.91
N TYR A 454 -6.51 24.11 -8.76
CA TYR A 454 -6.19 25.45 -8.24
C TYR A 454 -4.74 25.54 -7.77
N LEU A 455 -4.26 24.52 -7.05
CA LEU A 455 -2.91 24.51 -6.47
C LEU A 455 -1.82 24.58 -7.54
N LEU A 456 -2.03 23.89 -8.67
CA LEU A 456 -1.08 23.83 -9.79
C LEU A 456 -1.38 24.85 -10.90
N LYS A 457 -2.31 25.80 -10.68
CA LYS A 457 -2.70 26.77 -11.70
C LYS A 457 -1.49 27.56 -12.21
N GLY A 458 -1.20 27.45 -13.50
CA GLY A 458 -0.07 28.12 -14.15
C GLY A 458 1.31 27.51 -13.84
N LYS A 459 1.35 26.34 -13.20
CA LYS A 459 2.58 25.60 -12.89
C LYS A 459 2.66 24.31 -13.70
N SER A 460 3.87 23.89 -14.03
CA SER A 460 4.13 22.65 -14.76
C SER A 460 5.46 22.05 -14.28
N PHE A 461 5.47 20.73 -14.11
CA PHE A 461 6.63 19.95 -13.70
C PHE A 461 6.79 18.77 -14.66
N GLN A 462 8.01 18.26 -14.83
CA GLN A 462 8.16 16.97 -15.51
C GLN A 462 7.51 15.86 -14.67
N PRO A 463 7.01 14.78 -15.28
CA PRO A 463 6.29 13.74 -14.57
C PRO A 463 6.99 13.17 -13.33
N GLU A 464 8.29 12.92 -13.44
CA GLU A 464 9.12 12.36 -12.37
C GLU A 464 9.60 13.41 -11.34
N GLU A 465 9.37 14.71 -11.58
CA GLU A 465 9.85 15.81 -10.74
C GLU A 465 8.84 16.25 -9.68
N ILE A 466 7.65 15.66 -9.68
CA ILE A 466 6.58 15.98 -8.74
C ILE A 466 6.07 14.72 -8.05
N GLY A 467 5.80 14.81 -6.75
CA GLY A 467 5.16 13.75 -5.96
C GLY A 467 3.91 14.25 -5.24
N ILE A 468 3.17 13.35 -4.61
CA ILE A 468 1.92 13.65 -3.91
C ILE A 468 1.78 12.85 -2.60
N LEU A 469 1.55 13.55 -1.50
CA LEU A 469 1.39 12.97 -0.16
C LEU A 469 0.08 13.46 0.43
N LEU A 470 -0.90 12.58 0.56
CA LEU A 470 -2.21 12.96 1.08
C LEU A 470 -2.51 12.26 2.40
N ALA A 471 -3.34 12.90 3.22
CA ALA A 471 -3.87 12.31 4.43
C ALA A 471 -5.36 12.61 4.61
N ASN A 472 -6.08 11.74 5.30
CA ASN A 472 -7.42 12.04 5.80
C ASN A 472 -7.80 11.14 6.98
N SER A 473 -9.01 11.33 7.52
CA SER A 473 -9.54 10.52 8.63
C SER A 473 -10.60 9.52 8.17
N ALA A 474 -11.45 9.92 7.22
CA ALA A 474 -12.55 9.10 6.74
C ALA A 474 -12.13 8.05 5.71
N SER A 475 -10.87 8.04 5.25
CA SER A 475 -10.41 7.19 4.16
C SER A 475 -11.29 7.38 2.93
N SER A 476 -12.12 6.40 2.57
CA SER A 476 -13.11 6.46 1.50
C SER A 476 -14.52 6.12 2.01
N LEU A 477 -14.79 6.30 3.31
CA LEU A 477 -16.00 5.81 3.97
C LEU A 477 -17.30 6.27 3.29
N ASP A 478 -17.33 7.46 2.70
CA ASP A 478 -18.50 7.95 1.97
C ASP A 478 -18.89 7.01 0.81
N THR A 479 -17.91 6.62 0.00
CA THR A 479 -18.07 5.68 -1.11
C THR A 479 -18.24 4.24 -0.62
N ASP A 480 -17.61 3.89 0.49
CA ASP A 480 -17.78 2.57 1.11
C ASP A 480 -19.23 2.34 1.53
N ILE A 481 -19.86 3.34 2.15
CA ILE A 481 -21.26 3.29 2.55
C ILE A 481 -22.16 3.05 1.34
N HIS A 482 -21.87 3.73 0.22
CA HIS A 482 -22.61 3.53 -1.02
C HIS A 482 -22.47 2.11 -1.56
N HIS A 483 -21.24 1.59 -1.64
CA HIS A 483 -20.96 0.22 -2.08
C HIS A 483 -21.64 -0.83 -1.19
N GLN A 484 -21.51 -0.70 0.13
CA GLN A 484 -22.16 -1.62 1.08
C GLN A 484 -23.68 -1.56 0.98
N THR A 485 -24.26 -0.37 0.75
CA THR A 485 -25.71 -0.21 0.59
C THR A 485 -26.22 -0.96 -0.64
N ILE A 486 -25.49 -0.89 -1.77
CA ILE A 486 -25.82 -1.64 -2.98
C ILE A 486 -25.84 -3.14 -2.70
N ILE A 487 -24.78 -3.66 -2.07
CA ILE A 487 -24.68 -5.09 -1.75
C ILE A 487 -25.80 -5.53 -0.79
N ASN A 488 -26.10 -4.73 0.23
CA ASN A 488 -27.15 -5.05 1.19
C ASN A 488 -28.55 -5.12 0.56
N GLN A 489 -28.81 -4.32 -0.47
CA GLN A 489 -30.12 -4.22 -1.12
C GLN A 489 -30.28 -5.21 -2.27
N GLU A 490 -29.21 -5.41 -3.06
CA GLU A 490 -29.27 -6.10 -4.34
C GLU A 490 -28.27 -7.26 -4.45
N GLY A 491 -27.31 -7.42 -3.53
CA GLY A 491 -26.32 -8.50 -3.57
C GLY A 491 -25.16 -8.27 -4.55
N ASP A 492 -24.34 -9.29 -4.74
CA ASP A 492 -23.06 -9.24 -5.49
C ASP A 492 -23.22 -8.77 -6.94
N HIS A 493 -24.33 -9.13 -7.58
CA HIS A 493 -24.54 -8.85 -8.99
C HIS A 493 -24.73 -7.35 -9.29
N ALA A 494 -25.08 -6.56 -8.28
CA ALA A 494 -25.23 -5.11 -8.38
C ALA A 494 -23.94 -4.35 -8.04
N ALA A 495 -22.95 -5.02 -7.43
CA ALA A 495 -21.64 -4.41 -7.19
C ALA A 495 -21.03 -3.94 -8.51
N SER A 496 -20.55 -2.69 -8.52
CA SER A 496 -20.02 -2.07 -9.74
C SER A 496 -18.52 -1.79 -9.63
N PRO A 497 -17.72 -2.14 -10.64
CA PRO A 497 -16.30 -1.79 -10.67
C PRO A 497 -16.09 -0.26 -10.68
N THR A 498 -17.07 0.50 -11.16
CA THR A 498 -17.00 1.97 -11.19
C THR A 498 -17.23 2.62 -9.83
N VAL A 499 -17.82 1.89 -8.87
CA VAL A 499 -17.97 2.34 -7.48
C VAL A 499 -16.84 1.75 -6.65
N PHE A 500 -16.59 0.44 -6.77
CA PHE A 500 -15.62 -0.26 -5.94
C PHE A 500 -14.21 0.32 -6.06
N VAL A 501 -13.77 0.77 -7.24
CA VAL A 501 -12.44 1.40 -7.37
C VAL A 501 -12.29 2.61 -6.44
N TYR A 502 -13.33 3.43 -6.26
CA TYR A 502 -13.30 4.61 -5.40
C TYR A 502 -13.45 4.29 -3.89
N THR A 503 -13.61 3.02 -3.52
CA THR A 503 -13.55 2.56 -2.12
C THR A 503 -12.13 2.47 -1.58
N LEU A 504 -11.14 2.99 -2.32
CA LEU A 504 -9.74 3.05 -1.90
C LEU A 504 -9.33 4.51 -1.70
N PRO A 505 -8.86 4.90 -0.51
CA PRO A 505 -8.58 6.31 -0.20
C PRO A 505 -7.50 6.91 -1.11
N ASN A 506 -6.53 6.12 -1.57
CA ASN A 506 -5.45 6.60 -2.42
C ASN A 506 -5.87 6.94 -3.86
N VAL A 507 -7.09 6.60 -4.28
CA VAL A 507 -7.56 6.86 -5.65
C VAL A 507 -7.70 8.36 -5.93
N VAL A 508 -7.96 9.19 -4.93
CA VAL A 508 -7.91 10.66 -5.10
C VAL A 508 -6.52 11.13 -5.53
N ALA A 509 -5.46 10.57 -4.95
CA ALA A 509 -4.10 10.85 -5.41
C ALA A 509 -3.88 10.32 -6.83
N GLY A 510 -4.37 9.12 -7.15
CA GLY A 510 -4.29 8.54 -8.50
C GLY A 510 -4.99 9.38 -9.57
N GLU A 511 -6.18 9.91 -9.29
CA GLU A 511 -6.90 10.81 -10.21
C GLU A 511 -6.14 12.11 -10.47
N ILE A 512 -5.55 12.70 -9.42
CA ILE A 512 -4.67 13.87 -9.54
C ILE A 512 -3.42 13.51 -10.38
N CYS A 513 -2.82 12.34 -10.16
CA CYS A 513 -1.66 11.89 -10.92
C CYS A 513 -1.97 11.73 -12.41
N ILE A 514 -3.09 11.08 -12.74
CA ILE A 514 -3.53 10.89 -14.13
C ILE A 514 -3.74 12.23 -14.85
N ARG A 515 -4.33 13.20 -14.13
CA ARG A 515 -4.62 14.53 -14.66
C ARG A 515 -3.36 15.33 -14.92
N HIS A 516 -2.45 15.38 -13.95
CA HIS A 516 -1.27 16.24 -13.99
C HIS A 516 0.00 15.52 -14.44
N LYS A 517 -0.11 14.24 -14.84
CA LYS A 517 1.01 13.39 -15.27
C LYS A 517 2.08 13.22 -14.20
N ILE A 518 1.67 13.07 -12.94
CA ILE A 518 2.58 12.90 -11.80
C ILE A 518 3.01 11.42 -11.72
N GLN A 519 4.29 11.14 -11.91
CA GLN A 519 4.87 9.79 -11.82
C GLN A 519 5.79 9.59 -10.61
N GLY A 520 6.11 10.67 -9.88
CA GLY A 520 6.86 10.59 -8.64
C GLY A 520 6.08 9.92 -7.50
N GLU A 521 6.70 9.89 -6.32
CA GLU A 521 6.17 9.17 -5.17
C GLU A 521 4.75 9.60 -4.78
N ASN A 522 3.90 8.62 -4.53
CA ASN A 522 2.55 8.81 -4.03
C ASN A 522 2.30 7.98 -2.75
N THR A 523 2.02 8.64 -1.62
CA THR A 523 1.75 7.97 -0.35
C THR A 523 0.49 8.54 0.30
N PHE A 524 -0.35 7.66 0.87
CA PHE A 524 -1.59 8.04 1.53
C PHE A 524 -1.58 7.62 3.01
N PHE A 525 -1.62 8.61 3.90
CA PHE A 525 -1.63 8.44 5.35
C PHE A 525 -3.06 8.51 5.90
N ILE A 526 -3.37 7.70 6.91
CA ILE A 526 -4.63 7.84 7.65
C ILE A 526 -4.34 8.38 9.06
N ALA A 527 -5.04 9.44 9.44
CA ALA A 527 -4.88 10.09 10.74
C ALA A 527 -6.23 10.64 11.22
N LYS A 528 -6.41 10.81 12.54
CA LYS A 528 -7.65 11.39 13.08
C LYS A 528 -7.80 12.87 12.72
N GLU A 529 -6.69 13.60 12.77
CA GLU A 529 -6.61 15.06 12.58
C GLU A 529 -5.45 15.39 11.62
N PHE A 530 -5.52 16.57 11.00
CA PHE A 530 -4.49 16.99 10.06
C PHE A 530 -3.24 17.49 10.77
N ASP A 531 -2.12 16.80 10.55
CA ASP A 531 -0.78 17.23 10.95
C ASP A 531 0.01 17.63 9.70
N ALA A 532 -0.05 18.92 9.37
CA ALA A 532 0.63 19.45 8.20
C ALA A 532 2.16 19.40 8.34
N ASP A 533 2.68 19.60 9.56
CA ASP A 533 4.13 19.66 9.81
C ASP A 533 4.77 18.29 9.59
N LYS A 534 4.12 17.21 10.04
CA LYS A 534 4.55 15.84 9.75
C LYS A 534 4.55 15.53 8.26
N LEU A 535 3.52 15.94 7.52
CA LEU A 535 3.48 15.73 6.06
C LEU A 535 4.58 16.54 5.34
N GLU A 536 4.86 17.77 5.79
CA GLU A 536 5.97 18.58 5.27
C GLU A 536 7.33 17.94 5.59
N GLU A 537 7.51 17.41 6.79
CA GLU A 537 8.71 16.68 7.19
C GLU A 537 8.93 15.48 6.26
N TYR A 538 7.89 14.66 6.03
CA TYR A 538 8.00 13.52 5.12
C TYR A 538 8.26 13.97 3.68
N ALA A 539 7.60 15.01 3.20
CA ALA A 539 7.86 15.57 1.86
C ALA A 539 9.32 15.96 1.66
N ARG A 540 9.94 16.60 2.65
CA ARG A 540 11.37 16.96 2.59
C ARG A 540 12.26 15.72 2.50
N ILE A 541 11.91 14.62 3.17
CA ILE A 541 12.64 13.35 3.06
C ILE A 541 12.55 12.80 1.64
N VAL A 542 11.33 12.75 1.08
CA VAL A 542 11.09 12.27 -0.29
C VAL A 542 11.86 13.13 -1.30
N MET A 543 11.79 14.46 -1.17
CA MET A 543 12.49 15.39 -2.05
C MET A 543 14.02 15.30 -1.95
N LYS A 544 14.56 14.94 -0.77
CA LYS A 544 16.00 14.75 -0.56
C LYS A 544 16.53 13.44 -1.15
N LYS A 545 15.72 12.37 -1.12
CA LYS A 545 16.09 11.04 -1.62
C LYS A 545 15.83 10.90 -3.12
N GLY A 546 14.77 11.54 -3.63
CA GLY A 546 14.39 11.51 -5.03
C GLY A 546 14.91 12.70 -5.83
N LYS A 547 14.47 12.78 -7.09
CA LYS A 547 14.70 13.92 -7.99
C LYS A 547 13.53 14.93 -7.95
N LEU A 548 12.71 14.89 -6.90
CA LEU A 548 11.50 15.72 -6.83
C LEU A 548 11.87 17.20 -6.63
N LYS A 549 11.38 18.02 -7.54
CA LYS A 549 11.43 19.49 -7.47
C LYS A 549 10.22 20.07 -6.75
N ALA A 550 9.10 19.34 -6.77
CA ALA A 550 7.87 19.73 -6.11
C ALA A 550 7.18 18.54 -5.44
N CYS A 551 6.40 18.83 -4.40
CA CYS A 551 5.55 17.86 -3.74
C CYS A 551 4.23 18.52 -3.35
N ILE A 552 3.13 17.91 -3.79
CA ILE A 552 1.80 18.24 -3.27
C ILE A 552 1.66 17.53 -1.94
N ILE A 553 1.38 18.27 -0.88
CA ILE A 553 0.93 17.68 0.38
C ILE A 553 -0.49 18.15 0.69
N GLY A 554 -1.29 17.34 1.37
CA GLY A 554 -2.58 17.85 1.81
C GLY A 554 -3.46 16.92 2.62
N TRP A 555 -4.42 17.54 3.30
CA TRP A 555 -5.57 16.88 3.88
C TRP A 555 -6.71 16.84 2.87
N CYS A 556 -7.34 15.69 2.64
CA CYS A 556 -8.49 15.58 1.74
C CYS A 556 -9.54 14.63 2.34
N ASN A 557 -10.51 15.19 3.05
CA ASN A 557 -11.48 14.41 3.81
C ASN A 557 -12.92 14.73 3.40
N LEU A 558 -13.73 13.71 3.17
CA LEU A 558 -15.15 13.84 2.88
C LEU A 558 -15.93 12.69 3.52
N LEU A 559 -17.02 13.01 4.22
CA LEU A 559 -17.98 12.04 4.73
C LEU A 559 -19.33 12.70 4.99
N MET A 560 -20.41 12.13 4.44
CA MET A 560 -21.80 12.54 4.68
C MET A 560 -22.01 14.05 4.48
N GLY A 561 -21.50 14.58 3.38
CA GLY A 561 -21.60 16.00 3.02
C GLY A 561 -20.70 16.95 3.83
N LYS A 562 -19.98 16.47 4.85
CA LYS A 562 -18.90 17.24 5.49
C LYS A 562 -17.61 17.01 4.72
N TYR A 563 -17.00 18.09 4.24
CA TYR A 563 -15.79 18.01 3.43
C TYR A 563 -14.78 19.08 3.84
N LYS A 564 -13.52 18.75 3.69
CA LYS A 564 -12.39 19.66 3.87
C LYS A 564 -11.20 19.20 3.03
N ALA A 565 -10.67 20.11 2.23
CA ALA A 565 -9.37 19.93 1.58
C ALA A 565 -8.44 21.07 1.96
N ASP A 566 -7.25 20.76 2.47
CA ASP A 566 -6.17 21.72 2.74
C ASP A 566 -4.90 21.23 2.06
N PHE A 567 -4.52 21.87 0.96
CA PHE A 567 -3.41 21.46 0.10
C PHE A 567 -2.31 22.51 0.15
N LYS A 568 -1.05 22.06 0.12
CA LYS A 568 0.13 22.89 -0.03
C LYS A 568 1.00 22.34 -1.16
N LEU A 569 1.59 23.24 -1.93
CA LEU A 569 2.64 22.91 -2.88
C LEU A 569 3.98 23.29 -2.26
N ILE A 570 4.84 22.30 -2.07
CA ILE A 570 6.21 22.47 -1.56
C ILE A 570 7.14 22.41 -2.76
N GLU A 571 8.02 23.39 -2.92
CA GLU A 571 8.98 23.46 -4.03
C GLU A 571 10.41 23.63 -3.50
N VAL A 572 11.38 23.02 -4.20
CA VAL A 572 12.81 23.22 -3.94
C VAL A 572 13.18 24.67 -4.28
N GLN A 573 13.91 25.30 -3.37
CA GLN A 573 14.54 26.60 -3.61
C GLN A 573 15.85 26.40 -4.38
N TYR A 574 15.96 27.02 -5.55
CA TYR A 574 17.18 27.04 -6.38
C TYR A 574 18.02 28.28 -6.14
#